data_AF-A0A2V6XQ93-F1
#
_entry.id   AF-A0A2V6XQ93-F1
#
_cell.length_a   1.000
_cell.length_b   1.000
_cell.length_c   1.000
_cell.angle_alpha   90.00
_cell.angle_beta   90.00
_cell.angle_gamma   90.00
#
_symmetry.space_group_name_H-M   'P 1'
#
loop_
_entity.id
_entity.type
_entity.pdbx_description
1 polymer ?
#
loop_
_entity_poly.entity_id
_entity_poly.type
_entity_poly.pdbx_seq_one_letter_code
_entity_poly.pdbx_strand_id
1 'polypeptide(L)'
;MIRLAQLTAPEAATLARDPRAIVLLPLGAIEQHGPHLPLLVDWRGAEELALRVAPHLARAGWRPVLAPPIPYGVSTLAVGCPGTVSLSVPTLRRLIVEVVTRARTAREAMALRGRLIAEQLVRALGNRPRS
;
A
#
# COMPACT_ATOMS: atom_id res chain seq x y z
N MET A 1 1.17 14.12 9.76
CA MET A 1 0.56 13.15 8.83
C MET A 1 -0.53 12.41 9.58
N ILE A 2 -1.66 12.10 8.93
CA ILE A 2 -2.77 11.39 9.56
C ILE A 2 -2.51 9.87 9.50
N ARG A 3 -2.87 9.11 10.53
CA ARG A 3 -2.79 7.65 10.54
C ARG A 3 -4.20 7.05 10.53
N LEU A 4 -4.54 6.31 9.48
CA LEU A 4 -5.90 5.82 9.24
C LEU A 4 -6.44 4.96 10.40
N ALA A 5 -5.62 4.03 10.91
CA ALA A 5 -6.01 3.12 11.99
C ALA A 5 -6.13 3.80 13.38
N GLN A 6 -5.78 5.08 13.49
CA GLN A 6 -5.93 5.85 14.72
C GLN A 6 -7.16 6.76 14.70
N LEU A 7 -7.91 6.79 13.59
CA LEU A 7 -9.12 7.60 13.47
C LEU A 7 -10.32 6.87 14.09
N THR A 8 -11.13 7.64 14.79
CA THR A 8 -12.51 7.26 15.12
C THR A 8 -13.38 7.33 13.86
N ALA A 9 -14.55 6.67 13.90
CA ALA A 9 -15.47 6.68 12.75
C ALA A 9 -15.91 8.09 12.29
N PRO A 10 -16.22 9.05 13.19
CA PRO A 10 -16.53 10.42 12.78
C PRO A 10 -15.36 11.15 12.11
N GLU A 11 -14.14 11.01 12.65
CA GLU A 11 -12.94 11.62 12.04
C GLU A 11 -12.66 11.04 10.66
N ALA A 12 -12.82 9.73 10.52
CA ALA A 12 -12.67 9.03 9.25
C ALA A 12 -13.73 9.47 8.22
N ALA A 13 -14.98 9.70 8.66
CA ALA A 13 -16.03 10.24 7.80
C ALA A 13 -15.77 11.69 7.35
N THR A 14 -15.22 12.53 8.22
CA THR A 14 -14.81 13.90 7.86
C THR A 14 -13.67 13.87 6.85
N LEU A 15 -12.64 13.05 7.09
CA LEU A 15 -11.51 12.90 6.18
C LEU A 15 -11.92 12.36 4.81
N ALA A 16 -12.89 11.44 4.75
CA ALA A 16 -13.38 10.86 3.51
C ALA A 16 -14.00 11.88 2.54
N ARG A 17 -14.49 13.01 3.06
CA ARG A 17 -15.08 14.10 2.26
C ARG A 17 -14.05 15.15 1.83
N ASP A 18 -12.82 15.06 2.32
CA ASP A 18 -11.78 16.02 1.98
C ASP A 18 -11.16 15.69 0.63
N PRO A 19 -11.33 16.53 -0.41
CA PRO A 19 -10.79 16.27 -1.74
C PRO A 19 -9.25 16.33 -1.80
N ARG A 20 -8.60 16.84 -0.75
CA ARG A 20 -7.14 16.89 -0.61
C ARG A 20 -6.59 15.67 0.12
N ALA A 21 -7.43 14.80 0.68
CA ALA A 21 -6.97 13.57 1.32
C ALA A 21 -6.32 12.64 0.29
N ILE A 22 -5.11 12.14 0.59
CA ILE A 22 -4.41 11.15 -0.23
C ILE A 22 -3.92 10.01 0.67
N VAL A 23 -4.33 8.78 0.35
CA VAL A 23 -3.96 7.60 1.12
C VAL A 23 -2.65 7.02 0.60
N LEU A 24 -1.69 6.86 1.50
CA LEU A 24 -0.45 6.12 1.29
C LEU A 24 -0.64 4.74 1.90
N LEU A 25 -0.64 3.70 1.07
CA LEU A 25 -0.77 2.30 1.48
C LEU A 25 0.58 1.60 1.28
N PRO A 26 1.38 1.38 2.34
CA PRO A 26 2.62 0.64 2.25
C PRO A 26 2.36 -0.83 1.90
N LEU A 27 3.14 -1.37 0.99
CA LEU A 27 3.10 -2.77 0.56
C LEU A 27 4.49 -3.37 0.69
N GLY A 28 4.57 -4.63 1.10
CA GLY A 28 5.82 -5.39 1.11
C GLY A 28 5.56 -6.88 1.33
N ALA A 29 6.59 -7.61 1.72
CA ALA A 29 6.51 -9.02 2.06
C ALA A 29 7.26 -9.33 3.37
N ILE A 30 7.07 -10.57 3.84
CA ILE A 30 7.99 -11.22 4.75
C ILE A 30 8.95 -12.02 3.87
N GLU A 31 10.15 -11.49 3.64
CA GLU A 31 11.11 -12.01 2.66
C GLU A 31 12.52 -12.09 3.23
N GLN A 32 13.28 -13.11 2.83
CA GLN A 32 14.69 -13.23 3.18
C GLN A 32 15.55 -12.18 2.45
N HIS A 33 16.45 -11.51 3.17
CA HIS A 33 17.35 -10.48 2.63
C HIS A 33 18.81 -10.71 3.05
N GLY A 34 19.27 -11.97 2.98
CA GLY A 34 20.57 -12.37 3.52
C GLY A 34 20.57 -12.55 5.05
N PRO A 35 21.72 -12.91 5.65
CA PRO A 35 21.82 -13.24 7.07
C PRO A 35 21.84 -12.03 8.01
N HIS A 36 21.87 -10.80 7.48
CA HIS A 36 22.14 -9.58 8.23
C HIS A 36 20.92 -8.65 8.34
N LEU A 37 19.86 -8.91 7.58
CA LEU A 37 18.65 -8.11 7.57
C LEU A 37 17.45 -8.90 8.10
N PRO A 38 16.51 -8.24 8.79
CA PRO A 38 15.28 -8.87 9.24
C PRO A 38 14.34 -9.14 8.05
N LEU A 39 13.36 -10.02 8.24
CA LEU A 39 12.42 -10.42 7.16
C LEU A 39 11.39 -9.34 6.79
N LEU A 40 11.32 -8.24 7.54
CA LEU A 40 10.29 -7.20 7.45
C LEU A 40 10.68 -5.98 6.60
N VAL A 41 11.87 -6.03 6.00
CA VAL A 41 12.51 -4.86 5.37
C VAL A 41 11.60 -4.21 4.34
N ASP A 42 10.93 -5.00 3.51
CA ASP A 42 10.07 -4.50 2.45
C ASP A 42 8.98 -3.56 2.95
N TRP A 43 8.08 -4.05 3.81
CA TRP A 43 6.92 -3.25 4.22
C TRP A 43 7.32 -2.12 5.16
N ARG A 44 8.39 -2.29 5.94
CA ARG A 44 8.93 -1.22 6.80
C ARG A 44 9.64 -0.13 5.99
N GLY A 45 10.37 -0.51 4.93
CA GLY A 45 10.95 0.43 3.98
C GLY A 45 9.88 1.23 3.24
N ALA A 46 8.80 0.57 2.82
CA ALA A 46 7.66 1.24 2.20
C ALA A 46 6.96 2.23 3.15
N GLU A 47 6.79 1.87 4.43
CA GLU A 47 6.23 2.77 5.44
C GLU A 47 7.14 4.00 5.69
N GLU A 48 8.45 3.77 5.82
CA GLU A 48 9.44 4.84 5.99
C GLU A 48 9.48 5.79 4.77
N LEU A 49 9.39 5.25 3.56
CA LEU A 49 9.27 6.06 2.35
C LEU A 49 8.00 6.92 2.38
N ALA A 50 6.86 6.34 2.77
CA ALA A 50 5.61 7.08 2.90
C ALA A 50 5.73 8.23 3.92
N LEU A 51 6.39 7.99 5.06
CA LEU A 51 6.68 9.01 6.07
C LEU A 51 7.53 10.15 5.51
N ARG A 52 8.56 9.85 4.70
CA ARG A 52 9.44 10.87 4.08
C ARG A 52 8.77 11.65 2.96
N VAL A 53 7.87 11.02 2.21
CA VAL A 53 7.12 11.67 1.12
C VAL A 53 5.99 12.56 1.66
N ALA A 54 5.39 12.21 2.80
CA ALA A 54 4.24 12.93 3.34
C ALA A 54 4.45 14.46 3.51
N PRO A 55 5.58 14.97 4.04
CA PRO A 55 5.84 16.42 4.10
C PRO A 55 5.85 17.12 2.73
N HIS A 56 6.29 16.42 1.68
CA HIS A 56 6.31 16.94 0.31
C HIS A 56 4.89 17.07 -0.25
N LEU A 57 4.05 16.05 -0.03
CA LEU A 57 2.64 16.08 -0.38
C LEU A 57 1.89 17.19 0.38
N ALA A 58 2.19 17.37 1.66
CA ALA A 58 1.62 18.45 2.46
C ALA A 58 1.97 19.84 1.91
N ARG A 59 3.24 20.07 1.55
CA ARG A 59 3.69 21.31 0.90
C ARG A 59 3.02 21.54 -0.46
N ALA A 60 2.68 20.46 -1.17
CA ALA A 60 1.93 20.51 -2.44
C ALA A 60 0.41 20.65 -2.25
N GLY A 61 -0.08 20.89 -1.02
CA GLY A 61 -1.49 21.12 -0.72
C GLY A 61 -2.33 19.86 -0.47
N TRP A 62 -1.72 18.68 -0.43
CA TRP A 62 -2.41 17.43 -0.11
C TRP A 62 -2.42 17.15 1.40
N ARG A 63 -3.34 16.30 1.86
CA ARG A 63 -3.42 15.81 3.23
C ARG A 63 -3.09 14.31 3.23
N PRO A 64 -1.82 13.93 3.45
CA PRO A 64 -1.42 12.53 3.43
C PRO A 64 -1.96 11.76 4.63
N VAL A 65 -2.48 10.57 4.33
CA VAL A 65 -3.08 9.62 5.28
C VAL A 65 -2.34 8.30 5.13
N LEU A 66 -1.63 7.87 6.17
CA LEU A 66 -0.96 6.58 6.18
C LEU A 66 -1.94 5.48 6.58
N ALA A 67 -2.19 4.55 5.68
CA ALA A 67 -2.91 3.32 5.96
C ALA A 67 -1.97 2.29 6.62
N PRO A 68 -2.51 1.30 7.37
CA PRO A 68 -1.73 0.16 7.83
C PRO A 68 -1.03 -0.54 6.66
N PRO A 69 0.22 -1.01 6.84
CA PRO A 69 0.92 -1.75 5.81
C PRO A 69 0.22 -3.07 5.50
N ILE A 70 0.36 -3.55 4.27
CA ILE A 70 0.10 -4.96 3.91
C ILE A 70 1.46 -5.68 3.97
N PRO A 71 1.72 -6.49 5.02
CA PRO A 71 3.04 -7.07 5.25
C PRO A 71 3.29 -8.37 4.47
N TYR A 72 2.28 -8.89 3.76
CA TYR A 72 2.40 -10.11 2.96
C TYR A 72 2.27 -9.79 1.48
N GLY A 73 3.33 -10.11 0.73
CA GLY A 73 3.46 -9.80 -0.68
C GLY A 73 3.71 -11.06 -1.51
N VAL A 74 4.28 -10.86 -2.70
CA VAL A 74 4.74 -11.96 -3.55
C VAL A 74 6.26 -11.94 -3.55
N SER A 75 6.86 -13.01 -3.04
CA SER A 75 8.29 -13.27 -3.24
C SER A 75 8.45 -14.03 -4.55
N THR A 76 9.44 -13.63 -5.36
CA THR A 76 9.78 -14.33 -6.61
C THR A 76 11.14 -15.00 -6.57
N LEU A 77 12.05 -14.49 -5.74
CA LEU A 77 13.45 -14.93 -5.69
C LEU A 77 13.80 -15.69 -4.40
N ALA A 78 13.04 -15.47 -3.31
CA ALA A 78 13.29 -16.09 -2.01
C ALA A 78 12.24 -17.16 -1.66
N VAL A 79 11.43 -17.60 -2.62
CA VAL A 79 10.46 -18.68 -2.42
C VAL A 79 11.21 -19.96 -2.00
N GLY A 80 10.90 -20.46 -0.81
CA GLY A 80 11.57 -21.63 -0.22
C GLY A 80 12.71 -21.29 0.75
N CYS A 81 13.11 -20.02 0.86
CA CYS A 81 14.04 -19.60 1.90
C CYS A 81 13.34 -19.63 3.29
N PRO A 82 14.02 -20.11 4.35
CA PRO A 82 13.46 -20.12 5.69
C PRO A 82 12.95 -18.75 6.13
N GLY A 83 11.71 -18.72 6.62
CA GLY A 83 11.04 -17.49 7.07
C GLY A 83 10.34 -16.68 5.98
N THR A 84 10.60 -16.92 4.68
CA THR A 84 9.89 -16.22 3.60
C THR A 84 8.44 -16.68 3.50
N VAL A 85 7.49 -15.75 3.49
CA VAL A 85 6.06 -16.00 3.30
C VAL A 85 5.59 -15.26 2.07
N SER A 86 5.10 -16.03 1.08
CA SER A 86 4.62 -15.48 -0.18
C SER A 86 3.14 -15.80 -0.40
N LEU A 87 2.38 -14.78 -0.77
CA LEU A 87 1.07 -14.96 -1.37
C LEU A 87 1.22 -15.37 -2.85
N SER A 88 0.14 -15.90 -3.41
CA SER A 88 0.01 -15.98 -4.86
C SER A 88 -0.26 -14.59 -5.45
N VAL A 89 0.16 -14.34 -6.70
CA VAL A 89 -0.16 -13.10 -7.41
C VAL A 89 -1.67 -12.83 -7.48
N PRO A 90 -2.55 -13.82 -7.81
CA PRO A 90 -3.99 -13.61 -7.77
C PRO A 90 -4.52 -13.19 -6.39
N THR A 91 -4.01 -13.79 -5.31
CA THR A 91 -4.41 -13.46 -3.93
C THR A 91 -4.02 -12.05 -3.57
N LEU A 92 -2.76 -11.64 -3.81
CA LEU A 92 -2.30 -10.28 -3.52
C LEU A 92 -3.10 -9.25 -4.31
N ARG A 93 -3.35 -9.51 -5.61
CA ARG A 93 -4.17 -8.62 -6.43
C ARG A 93 -5.57 -8.44 -5.85
N ARG A 94 -6.23 -9.54 -5.48
CA ARG A 94 -7.58 -9.50 -4.90
C ARG A 94 -7.60 -8.74 -3.58
N LEU A 95 -6.62 -8.99 -2.71
CA LEU A 95 -6.46 -8.26 -1.45
C LEU A 95 -6.35 -6.75 -1.67
N ILE A 96 -5.42 -6.31 -2.53
CA ILE A 96 -5.22 -4.89 -2.82
C ILE A 96 -6.50 -4.26 -3.39
N VAL A 97 -7.15 -4.93 -4.35
CA VAL A 97 -8.39 -4.43 -4.95
C VAL A 97 -9.49 -4.29 -3.89
N GLU A 98 -9.69 -5.28 -3.03
CA GLU A 98 -10.72 -5.21 -1.99
C GLU A 98 -10.38 -4.13 -0.94
N VAL A 99 -9.13 -4.03 -0.49
CA VAL A 99 -8.70 -2.95 0.43
C VAL A 99 -8.96 -1.58 -0.19
N VAL A 100 -8.66 -1.40 -1.48
CA VAL A 100 -8.81 -0.11 -2.16
C VAL A 100 -10.27 0.21 -2.49
N THR A 101 -11.08 -0.78 -2.88
CA THR A 101 -12.43 -0.53 -3.39
C THR A 101 -13.54 -0.68 -2.34
N ARG A 102 -13.29 -1.43 -1.26
CA ARG A 102 -14.31 -1.74 -0.22
C ARG A 102 -14.14 -0.92 1.05
N ALA A 103 -13.06 -0.17 1.22
CA ALA A 103 -12.98 0.82 2.26
C ALA A 103 -14.07 1.90 2.03
N ARG A 104 -15.10 1.94 2.89
CA ARG A 104 -16.25 2.86 2.76
C ARG A 104 -15.85 4.34 2.79
N THR A 105 -14.81 4.68 3.55
CA THR A 105 -14.15 6.00 3.55
C THR A 105 -13.40 6.31 2.25
N ALA A 106 -13.09 5.28 1.47
CA ALA A 106 -12.26 5.34 0.29
C ALA A 106 -13.07 5.40 -1.02
N ARG A 107 -14.37 5.11 -0.97
CA ARG A 107 -15.24 5.23 -2.15
C ARG A 107 -15.43 6.70 -2.59
N GLU A 108 -15.20 7.67 -1.70
CA GLU A 108 -15.26 9.11 -2.02
C GLU A 108 -13.85 9.75 -2.04
N ALA A 109 -12.95 9.42 -1.11
CA ALA A 109 -11.57 9.94 -1.10
C ALA A 109 -10.59 9.22 -2.06
N MET A 110 -10.84 7.96 -2.40
CA MET A 110 -9.91 7.10 -3.18
C MET A 110 -10.41 6.83 -4.60
N ALA A 111 -11.66 7.18 -4.90
CA ALA A 111 -12.26 7.09 -6.24
C ALA A 111 -11.58 7.99 -7.28
N LEU A 112 -10.86 9.04 -6.87
CA LEU A 112 -10.22 9.97 -7.81
C LEU A 112 -8.75 9.64 -8.14
N ARG A 113 -8.04 8.83 -7.35
CA ARG A 113 -6.59 8.56 -7.58
C ARG A 113 -6.11 7.13 -7.37
N GLY A 114 -6.88 6.25 -6.74
CA GLY A 114 -6.55 4.83 -6.64
C GLY A 114 -6.57 4.13 -8.01
N ARG A 115 -7.39 4.61 -8.96
CA ARG A 115 -7.42 4.09 -10.33
C ARG A 115 -6.10 4.26 -11.06
N LEU A 116 -5.39 5.38 -10.92
CA LEU A 116 -4.16 5.61 -11.69
C LEU A 116 -3.03 4.66 -11.26
N ILE A 117 -2.86 4.46 -9.94
CA ILE A 117 -1.81 3.57 -9.41
C ILE A 117 -2.21 2.10 -9.59
N ALA A 118 -3.46 1.72 -9.30
CA ALA A 118 -3.90 0.33 -9.48
C ALA A 118 -4.00 -0.07 -10.96
N GLU A 119 -4.42 0.82 -11.87
CA GLU A 119 -4.39 0.53 -13.32
C GLU A 119 -2.97 0.47 -13.85
N GLN A 120 -2.04 1.31 -13.37
CA GLN A 120 -0.63 1.19 -13.75
C GLN A 120 0.02 -0.07 -13.17
N LEU A 121 -0.31 -0.47 -11.93
CA LEU A 121 0.14 -1.73 -11.34
C LEU A 121 -0.43 -2.93 -12.10
N VAL A 122 -1.73 -2.92 -12.42
CA VAL A 122 -2.40 -3.97 -13.18
C VAL A 122 -1.89 -4.05 -14.63
N ARG A 123 -1.58 -2.91 -15.27
CA ARG A 123 -0.94 -2.86 -16.60
C ARG A 123 0.51 -3.36 -16.56
N ALA A 124 1.28 -2.97 -15.54
CA ALA A 124 2.66 -3.44 -15.33
C ALA A 124 2.72 -4.95 -15.03
N LEU A 125 1.72 -5.49 -14.31
CA LEU A 125 1.61 -6.92 -14.01
C LEU A 125 0.98 -7.73 -15.16
N GLY A 126 0.23 -7.09 -16.06
CA GLY A 126 -0.42 -7.71 -17.23
C GLY A 126 0.46 -7.80 -18.48
N ASN A 127 1.50 -6.96 -18.60
CA ASN A 127 2.43 -6.93 -19.72
C ASN A 127 3.80 -7.53 -19.36
N ARG A 128 3.86 -8.84 -19.08
CA ARG A 128 5.13 -9.56 -19.30
C ARG A 128 5.16 -10.05 -20.74
N PRO A 129 6.14 -9.67 -21.58
CA PRO A 129 6.35 -10.37 -22.84
C PRO A 129 6.61 -11.84 -22.52
N ARG A 130 5.87 -12.73 -23.17
CA ARG A 130 6.21 -14.16 -23.20
C ARG A 130 7.51 -14.26 -23.99
N SER A 131 8.63 -14.42 -23.28
CA SER A 131 9.85 -15.00 -23.85
C SER A 131 9.64 -16.49 -24.07
#